data_AF-A0A094YNE2-F1
#
_entry.id   AF-A0A094YNE2-F1
#
_cell.length_a   1.000
_cell.length_b   1.000
_cell.length_c   1.000
_cell.angle_alpha   90.00
_cell.angle_beta   90.00
_cell.angle_gamma   90.00
#
_symmetry.space_group_name_H-M   'P 1'
#
loop_
_entity.id
_entity.type
_entity.pdbx_description
1 polymer ?
#
loop_
_entity_poly.entity_id
_entity_poly.type
_entity_poly.pdbx_seq_one_letter_code
_entity_poly.pdbx_strand_id
1 'polypeptide(L)'
;MTRPHSPAHHEEMLHPSAQPALSPASSGSSSTTGEAPQDATPYAPQDMIRLCNAAGAHAIACTAAFIAENREDILTESAAFMEGLAAIWELHDLEPAEIWTEILRRIEVSDLFLRLNQPPHRKKRNGKLTRPWRVSTSKLP
;
A
#
# COMPACT_ATOMS: atom_id res chain seq x y z
N MET A 1 41.41 -2.89 -43.28
CA MET A 1 42.85 -2.70 -43.51
C MET A 1 43.17 -1.27 -43.07
N THR A 2 44.02 -0.93 -42.11
CA THR A 2 45.03 -1.68 -41.32
C THR A 2 45.23 -1.00 -39.94
N ARG A 3 45.58 -1.76 -38.90
CA ARG A 3 46.18 -1.26 -37.62
C ARG A 3 47.70 -1.08 -37.83
N PRO A 4 48.43 -0.20 -37.11
CA PRO A 4 48.77 -0.34 -35.67
C PRO A 4 48.58 1.00 -34.89
N HIS A 5 49.17 1.35 -33.73
CA HIS A 5 50.19 0.74 -32.82
C HIS A 5 49.91 1.17 -31.35
N SER A 6 50.73 0.70 -30.40
CA SER A 6 50.92 1.18 -29.00
C SER A 6 52.45 1.13 -28.70
N PRO A 7 53.10 1.91 -27.78
CA PRO A 7 52.97 1.67 -26.33
C PRO A 7 53.24 2.86 -25.35
N ALA A 8 52.96 2.59 -24.06
CA ALA A 8 53.49 3.07 -22.77
C ALA A 8 54.49 4.25 -22.64
N HIS A 9 54.40 5.03 -21.54
CA HIS A 9 55.28 4.91 -20.35
C HIS A 9 55.01 5.97 -19.23
N HIS A 10 55.23 5.56 -17.97
CA HIS A 10 55.42 6.34 -16.72
C HIS A 10 54.33 7.31 -16.18
N GLU A 11 54.32 7.73 -14.90
CA GLU A 11 54.56 7.09 -13.57
C GLU A 11 54.48 8.17 -12.47
N GLU A 12 53.53 8.04 -11.52
CA GLU A 12 53.57 8.65 -10.17
C GLU A 12 52.43 7.98 -9.37
N MET A 13 52.67 6.98 -8.51
CA MET A 13 53.30 7.06 -7.19
C MET A 13 52.74 8.18 -6.30
N LEU A 14 51.78 7.84 -5.41
CA LEU A 14 51.62 8.46 -4.09
C LEU A 14 50.64 7.64 -3.20
N HIS A 15 51.22 6.70 -2.46
CA HIS A 15 50.72 6.17 -1.19
C HIS A 15 51.72 6.66 -0.11
N PRO A 16 51.35 6.83 1.19
CA PRO A 16 50.59 5.83 1.94
C PRO A 16 49.68 6.33 3.10
N SER A 17 49.14 5.33 3.82
CA SER A 17 48.83 5.37 5.27
C SER A 17 47.53 6.02 5.75
N ALA A 18 46.52 5.18 6.02
CA ALA A 18 45.98 4.92 7.37
C ALA A 18 44.59 4.24 7.28
N GLN A 19 44.53 2.94 7.58
CA GLN A 19 43.26 2.31 7.98
C GLN A 19 43.02 2.55 9.48
N PRO A 20 41.76 2.72 9.88
CA PRO A 20 41.26 2.03 11.07
C PRO A 20 40.32 0.91 10.65
N ALA A 21 40.62 -0.31 11.05
CA ALA A 21 39.73 -1.45 10.83
C ALA A 21 38.47 -1.31 11.70
N LEU A 22 37.30 -1.27 11.06
CA LEU A 22 36.05 -1.57 11.74
C LEU A 22 35.84 -3.09 11.68
N SER A 23 36.11 -3.75 12.80
CA SER A 23 35.94 -5.19 12.95
C SER A 23 34.51 -5.61 12.60
N PRO A 24 34.30 -6.75 11.89
CA PRO A 24 32.97 -7.29 11.73
C PRO A 24 32.44 -7.73 13.09
N ALA A 25 31.33 -7.12 13.53
CA ALA A 25 30.67 -7.51 14.76
C ALA A 25 30.07 -8.91 14.60
N SER A 26 30.70 -9.87 15.30
CA SER A 26 30.27 -11.24 15.60
C SER A 26 28.99 -11.74 14.92
N SER A 27 29.13 -12.76 14.07
CA SER A 27 28.03 -13.62 13.62
C SER A 27 27.45 -14.41 14.80
N GLY A 28 26.60 -13.76 15.59
CA GLY A 28 25.77 -14.40 16.60
C GLY A 28 24.65 -15.18 15.92
N SER A 29 24.94 -16.41 15.46
CA SER A 29 23.92 -17.38 15.06
C SER A 29 23.09 -17.83 16.25
N SER A 30 22.20 -16.96 16.71
CA SER A 30 21.09 -17.34 17.58
C SER A 30 20.02 -17.99 16.72
N SER A 31 20.09 -19.31 16.62
CA SER A 31 18.98 -20.13 16.12
C SER A 31 17.82 -20.06 17.12
N THR A 32 17.11 -18.94 17.13
CA THR A 32 15.80 -18.84 17.75
C THR A 32 14.85 -19.65 16.88
N THR A 33 14.61 -20.90 17.27
CA THR A 33 13.44 -21.67 16.84
C THR A 33 12.19 -21.03 17.46
N GLY A 34 11.94 -19.78 17.08
CA GLY A 34 10.66 -19.13 17.28
C GLY A 34 9.71 -19.78 16.31
N GLU A 35 9.01 -20.82 16.78
CA GLU A 35 7.80 -21.29 16.14
C GLU A 35 6.84 -20.10 16.12
N ALA A 36 6.79 -19.43 14.97
CA ALA A 36 5.91 -18.28 14.77
C ALA A 36 4.48 -18.74 15.11
N PRO A 37 3.65 -17.89 15.75
CA PRO A 37 2.25 -18.19 15.90
C PRO A 37 1.70 -18.51 14.52
N GLN A 38 1.28 -19.77 14.31
CA GLN A 38 0.46 -20.09 13.16
C GLN A 38 -0.88 -19.43 13.46
N ASP A 39 -1.05 -18.20 12.98
CA ASP A 39 -2.34 -17.53 12.95
C ASP A 39 -3.29 -18.45 12.17
N ALA A 40 -4.05 -19.23 12.94
CA ALA A 40 -4.94 -20.24 12.40
C ALA A 40 -6.08 -19.49 11.71
N THR A 41 -5.95 -19.29 10.40
CA THR A 41 -6.99 -18.67 9.59
C THR A 41 -8.29 -19.45 9.81
N PRO A 42 -9.41 -18.80 10.15
CA PRO A 42 -10.65 -19.49 10.53
C PRO A 42 -11.32 -20.26 9.38
N TYR A 43 -10.70 -20.26 8.20
CA TYR A 43 -11.21 -20.78 6.94
C TYR A 43 -10.19 -21.64 6.18
N ALA A 44 -10.69 -22.50 5.29
CA ALA A 44 -9.83 -23.21 4.35
C ALA A 44 -9.35 -22.27 3.23
N PRO A 45 -8.04 -22.25 2.88
CA PRO A 45 -7.51 -21.32 1.86
C PRO A 45 -8.20 -21.39 0.49
N GLN A 46 -8.77 -22.54 0.11
CA GLN A 46 -9.47 -22.68 -1.17
C GLN A 46 -10.79 -21.89 -1.21
N ASP A 47 -11.49 -21.73 -0.09
CA ASP A 47 -12.76 -21.02 -0.05
C ASP A 47 -12.55 -19.51 -0.16
N MET A 48 -11.50 -18.99 0.50
CA MET A 48 -11.05 -17.61 0.30
C MET A 48 -10.67 -17.32 -1.16
N ILE A 49 -9.92 -18.21 -1.82
CA ILE A 49 -9.57 -18.06 -3.24
C ILE A 49 -10.83 -18.03 -4.11
N ARG A 50 -11.83 -18.88 -3.82
CA ARG A 50 -13.11 -18.92 -4.56
C ARG A 50 -13.90 -17.62 -4.40
N LEU A 51 -14.09 -17.15 -3.17
CA LEU A 51 -14.84 -15.91 -2.88
C LEU A 51 -14.15 -14.70 -3.51
N CYS A 52 -12.83 -14.55 -3.34
CA CYS A 52 -12.07 -13.46 -3.95
C CYS A 52 -12.14 -13.48 -5.49
N ASN A 53 -12.08 -14.65 -6.13
CA ASN A 53 -12.21 -14.77 -7.58
C ASN A 53 -13.62 -14.41 -8.06
N ALA A 54 -14.67 -14.83 -7.34
CA ALA A 54 -16.06 -14.51 -7.67
C ALA A 54 -16.34 -13.00 -7.51
N ALA A 55 -15.99 -12.41 -6.36
CA ALA A 55 -16.12 -10.98 -6.12
C ALA A 55 -15.31 -10.15 -7.14
N GLY A 56 -14.09 -10.59 -7.46
CA GLY A 56 -13.26 -9.97 -8.49
C GLY A 56 -13.89 -10.01 -9.89
N ALA A 57 -14.53 -11.11 -10.26
CA ALA A 57 -15.24 -11.22 -11.54
C ALA A 57 -16.41 -10.22 -11.62
N HIS A 58 -17.24 -10.13 -10.58
CA HIS A 58 -18.35 -9.18 -10.51
C HIS A 58 -17.88 -7.72 -10.50
N ALA A 59 -16.78 -7.40 -9.81
CA ALA A 59 -16.19 -6.05 -9.84
C ALA A 59 -15.72 -5.65 -11.26
N ILE A 60 -15.10 -6.58 -12.00
CA ILE A 60 -14.68 -6.36 -13.38
C ILE A 60 -15.89 -6.22 -14.31
N ALA A 61 -16.90 -7.08 -14.16
CA ALA A 61 -18.13 -7.04 -14.94
C ALA A 61 -18.91 -5.74 -14.71
N CYS A 62 -19.07 -5.29 -13.46
CA CYS A 62 -19.66 -4.00 -13.11
C CYS A 62 -18.91 -2.83 -13.76
N THR A 63 -17.57 -2.90 -13.81
CA THR A 63 -16.74 -1.86 -14.45
C THR A 63 -16.93 -1.85 -15.97
N ALA A 64 -17.02 -3.04 -16.60
CA ALA A 64 -17.31 -3.17 -18.03
C ALA A 64 -18.73 -2.67 -18.38
N ALA A 65 -19.72 -3.01 -17.55
CA ALA A 65 -21.10 -2.54 -17.67
C ALA A 65 -21.21 -1.01 -17.56
N PHE A 66 -20.42 -0.41 -16.65
CA PHE A 66 -20.33 1.05 -16.53
C PHE A 66 -19.74 1.71 -17.79
N ILE A 67 -18.67 1.14 -18.35
CA ILE A 67 -18.09 1.62 -19.62
C ILE A 67 -19.06 1.46 -20.80
N ALA A 68 -19.91 0.43 -20.78
CA ALA A 68 -20.94 0.17 -21.78
C ALA A 68 -22.25 0.94 -21.56
N GLU A 69 -22.34 1.77 -20.52
CA GLU A 69 -23.56 2.47 -20.07
C GLU A 69 -24.76 1.54 -19.79
N ASN A 70 -24.54 0.23 -19.59
CA ASN A 70 -25.62 -0.72 -19.29
C ASN A 70 -26.01 -0.67 -17.81
N ARG A 71 -27.04 0.13 -17.51
CA ARG A 71 -27.55 0.33 -16.14
C ARG A 71 -28.06 -0.97 -15.47
N GLU A 72 -28.57 -1.94 -16.22
CA GLU A 72 -29.08 -3.18 -15.66
C GLU A 72 -27.94 -4.06 -15.13
N ASP A 73 -26.91 -4.27 -15.95
CA ASP A 73 -25.71 -4.99 -15.56
C ASP A 73 -24.94 -4.27 -14.45
N ILE A 74 -24.87 -2.93 -14.45
CA ILE A 74 -24.27 -2.17 -13.34
C ILE A 74 -24.94 -2.54 -12.00
N LEU A 75 -26.28 -2.59 -11.95
CA LEU A 75 -27.00 -2.90 -10.71
C LEU A 75 -26.80 -4.36 -10.29
N THR A 76 -26.88 -5.29 -11.24
CA THR A 76 -26.72 -6.74 -10.99
C THR A 76 -25.30 -7.06 -10.50
N GLU A 77 -24.28 -6.61 -11.22
CA GLU A 77 -22.88 -6.93 -10.93
C GLU A 77 -22.37 -6.19 -9.68
N SER A 78 -22.84 -4.94 -9.42
CA SER A 78 -22.49 -4.26 -8.16
C SER A 78 -23.13 -4.89 -6.93
N ALA A 79 -24.37 -5.40 -7.03
CA ALA A 79 -25.00 -6.15 -5.95
C ALA A 79 -24.24 -7.46 -5.65
N ALA A 80 -23.97 -8.26 -6.68
CA ALA A 80 -23.21 -9.51 -6.55
C ALA A 80 -21.79 -9.28 -6.01
N PHE A 81 -21.13 -8.18 -6.38
CA PHE A 81 -19.85 -7.79 -5.77
C PHE A 81 -19.97 -7.46 -4.28
N MET A 82 -21.00 -6.72 -3.86
CA MET A 82 -21.23 -6.39 -2.45
C MET A 82 -21.56 -7.64 -1.60
N GLU A 83 -22.32 -8.59 -2.15
CA GLU A 83 -22.57 -9.90 -1.52
C GLU A 83 -21.27 -10.71 -1.39
N GLY A 84 -20.42 -10.70 -2.42
CA GLY A 84 -19.09 -11.33 -2.39
C GLY A 84 -18.16 -10.72 -1.32
N LEU A 85 -18.18 -9.40 -1.14
CA LEU A 85 -17.44 -8.73 -0.06
C LEU A 85 -17.97 -9.14 1.33
N ALA A 86 -19.30 -9.20 1.51
CA ALA A 86 -19.90 -9.64 2.76
C ALA A 86 -19.47 -11.07 3.14
N ALA A 87 -19.49 -12.00 2.17
CA ALA A 87 -19.03 -13.38 2.38
C ALA A 87 -17.53 -13.47 2.71
N ILE A 88 -16.68 -12.61 2.13
CA ILE A 88 -15.24 -12.55 2.48
C ILE A 88 -15.06 -12.06 3.93
N TRP A 89 -15.84 -11.07 4.37
CA TRP A 89 -15.78 -10.54 5.73
C TRP A 89 -16.31 -11.54 6.77
N GLU A 90 -17.43 -12.21 6.48
CA GLU A 90 -17.95 -13.32 7.30
C GLU A 90 -16.92 -14.45 7.45
N LEU A 91 -16.24 -14.81 6.36
CA LEU A 91 -15.18 -15.83 6.38
C LEU A 91 -13.98 -15.41 7.26
N HIS A 92 -13.78 -14.11 7.50
CA HIS A 92 -12.78 -13.55 8.41
C HIS A 92 -13.30 -13.32 9.85
N ASP A 93 -14.51 -13.75 10.19
CA ASP A 93 -15.16 -13.51 11.49
C ASP A 93 -15.32 -12.00 11.82
N LEU A 94 -15.53 -11.18 10.79
CA LEU A 94 -15.74 -9.73 10.95
C LEU A 94 -17.21 -9.40 11.14
N GLU A 95 -17.54 -8.84 12.31
CA GLU A 95 -18.89 -8.39 12.64
C GLU A 95 -19.37 -7.24 11.73
N PRO A 96 -20.58 -7.30 11.13
CA PRO A 96 -21.10 -6.25 10.26
C PRO A 96 -21.10 -4.85 10.89
N ALA A 97 -21.28 -4.78 12.21
CA ALA A 97 -21.22 -3.53 12.97
C ALA A 97 -19.83 -2.89 12.96
N GLU A 98 -18.76 -3.68 12.99
CA GLU A 98 -17.38 -3.18 12.96
C GLU A 98 -17.03 -2.61 11.58
N ILE A 99 -17.41 -3.33 10.53
CA ILE A 99 -17.23 -2.95 9.13
C ILE A 99 -17.93 -1.60 8.86
N TRP A 100 -19.18 -1.47 9.32
CA TRP A 100 -19.97 -0.26 9.10
C TRP A 100 -19.48 0.91 9.96
N THR A 101 -19.00 0.64 11.18
CA THR A 101 -18.32 1.64 12.01
C THR A 101 -17.04 2.15 11.34
N GLU A 102 -16.21 1.27 10.78
CA GLU A 102 -14.98 1.66 10.09
C GLU A 102 -15.25 2.46 8.79
N ILE A 103 -16.27 2.09 8.02
CA ILE A 103 -16.68 2.87 6.84
C ILE A 103 -17.16 4.27 7.25
N LEU A 104 -17.94 4.40 8.32
CA LEU A 104 -18.34 5.70 8.86
C LEU A 104 -17.12 6.54 9.31
N ARG A 105 -16.18 5.96 10.08
CA ARG A 105 -14.92 6.64 10.47
C ARG A 105 -14.16 7.15 9.25
N ARG A 106 -14.06 6.36 8.17
CA ARG A 106 -13.38 6.77 6.93
C ARG A 106 -14.08 7.94 6.24
N ILE A 107 -15.41 7.99 6.27
CA ILE A 107 -16.19 9.12 5.74
C ILE A 107 -15.93 10.38 6.58
N GLU A 108 -16.02 10.29 7.91
CA GLU A 108 -15.78 11.42 8.83
C GLU A 108 -14.36 11.99 8.69
N VAL A 109 -13.35 11.12 8.63
CA VAL A 109 -11.95 11.50 8.42
C VAL A 109 -11.74 12.14 7.04
N SER A 110 -12.39 11.61 5.99
CA SER A 110 -12.34 12.18 4.64
C SER A 110 -12.97 13.58 4.58
N ASP A 111 -14.12 13.77 5.21
CA ASP A 111 -14.78 15.08 5.31
C ASP A 111 -13.97 16.08 6.15
N LEU A 112 -13.36 15.65 7.26
CA LEU A 112 -12.45 16.50 8.03
C LEU A 112 -11.25 16.94 7.17
N PHE A 113 -10.65 16.04 6.39
CA PHE A 113 -9.58 16.41 5.46
C PHE A 113 -10.04 17.35 4.35
N LEU A 114 -11.26 17.18 3.84
CA LEU A 114 -11.84 18.09 2.87
C LEU A 114 -12.01 19.48 3.48
N ARG A 115 -12.60 19.59 4.67
CA ARG A 115 -12.77 20.86 5.41
C ARG A 115 -11.44 21.54 5.77
N LEU A 116 -10.44 20.79 6.21
CA LEU A 116 -9.10 21.35 6.51
C LEU A 116 -8.36 21.86 5.27
N ASN A 117 -8.64 21.29 4.09
CA ASN A 117 -8.03 21.71 2.83
C ASN A 117 -8.84 22.75 2.04
N GLN A 118 -10.12 22.98 2.39
CA GLN A 118 -10.92 24.08 1.87
C GLN A 118 -10.61 25.39 2.63
N PRO A 119 -10.14 26.47 1.96
CA PRO A 119 -9.84 27.72 2.65
C PRO A 119 -11.11 28.46 3.11
N PRO A 120 -11.34 28.72 4.42
CA PRO A 120 -12.58 29.33 4.91
C PRO A 120 -12.80 30.76 4.41
N HIS A 121 -11.72 31.49 4.17
CA HIS A 121 -11.66 32.77 3.47
C HIS A 121 -10.20 33.02 3.11
N ARG A 122 -9.83 32.98 1.82
CA ARG A 122 -8.43 33.16 1.39
C ARG A 122 -7.98 34.65 1.41
N LYS A 123 -8.19 35.36 2.52
CA LYS A 123 -7.52 36.65 2.75
C LYS A 123 -6.02 36.39 2.80
N LYS A 124 -5.28 36.93 1.82
CA LYS A 124 -3.83 36.75 1.66
C LYS A 124 -3.07 37.34 2.86
N ARG A 125 -2.85 36.55 3.92
CA ARG A 125 -1.91 36.95 4.99
C ARG A 125 -0.49 36.92 4.40
N ASN A 126 -0.01 38.09 4.01
CA ASN A 126 1.34 38.36 3.48
C ASN A 126 1.65 37.71 2.12
N GLY A 127 0.67 37.60 1.22
CA GLY A 127 0.86 37.24 -0.19
C GLY A 127 1.26 35.78 -0.50
N LYS A 128 1.75 35.03 0.49
CA LYS A 128 2.15 33.62 0.35
C LYS A 128 0.91 32.72 0.35
N LEU A 129 0.89 31.77 -0.59
CA LEU A 129 -0.14 30.73 -0.64
C LEU A 129 0.06 29.79 0.57
N THR A 130 -0.89 29.72 1.48
CA THR A 130 -0.95 28.64 2.48
C THR A 130 -1.01 27.31 1.75
N ARG A 131 -0.07 26.41 2.08
CA ARG A 131 -0.05 25.05 1.53
C ARG A 131 -1.21 24.24 2.12
N PRO A 132 -1.75 23.25 1.38
CA PRO A 132 -2.71 22.28 1.91
C PRO A 132 -2.18 21.61 3.18
N TRP A 133 -3.08 21.25 4.09
CA TRP A 133 -2.72 20.59 5.34
C TRP A 133 -2.23 19.17 5.04
N ARG A 134 -1.10 18.77 5.62
CA ARG A 134 -0.54 17.41 5.48
C ARG A 134 -0.38 16.78 6.85
N VAL A 135 -0.83 15.54 6.99
CA VAL A 135 -0.58 14.72 8.17
C VAL A 135 0.92 14.48 8.29
N SER A 136 1.48 14.73 9.48
CA SER A 136 2.93 14.65 9.74
C SER A 136 3.30 13.60 10.79
N THR A 137 2.36 12.76 11.22
CA THR A 137 2.51 11.86 12.36
C THR A 137 2.48 10.39 11.92
N SER A 138 3.53 9.63 12.26
CA SER A 138 3.73 8.24 11.83
C SER A 138 2.96 7.19 12.66
N LYS A 139 1.86 7.60 13.30
CA LYS A 139 0.91 6.71 13.99
C LYS A 139 -0.50 7.25 13.81
N LEU A 140 -1.33 6.50 13.06
CA LEU A 140 -2.72 6.33 13.46
C LEU A 140 -2.73 5.44 14.73
N PRO A 141 -3.75 5.55 15.59
CA PRO A 141 -3.88 4.68 16.77
C PRO A 141 -4.01 3.21 16.37
#